data_AF-A0AB34ING6-F1
#
_entry.id   AF-A0AB34ING6-F1
#
_cell.length_a   1.000
_cell.length_b   1.000
_cell.length_c   1.000
_cell.angle_alpha   90.00
_cell.angle_beta   90.00
_cell.angle_gamma   90.00
#
_symmetry.space_group_name_H-M   'P 1'
#
loop_
_entity.id
_entity.type
_entity.pdbx_description
1 polymer ?
#
loop_
_entity_poly.entity_id
_entity_poly.type
_entity_poly.pdbx_seq_one_letter_code
_entity_poly.pdbx_strand_id
1 'polypeptide(L)'
;MEATIRAQHQVAATNEERALRVREHIVERILTLACPHCGQAFIDFAGCSVVYCGRCSTGFCVYCLEDCGIILRMHPGDAAHRHVLHCEFNVTGEPFASQDIFETARRQRQRRELDLYLATLSPDDAARALHDCDRELRDLGLVGVSWDSSAHLYKFKMLLIANHQAT
;
A
#
# COMPACT_ATOMS: atom_id res chain seq x y z
N MET A 1 -2.06 42.61 -16.17
CA MET A 1 -2.28 42.39 -14.72
C MET A 1 -3.36 41.33 -14.47
N GLU A 2 -4.58 41.48 -15.02
CA GLU A 2 -5.67 40.51 -14.85
C GLU A 2 -5.39 39.09 -15.40
N ALA A 3 -4.70 38.99 -16.55
CA ALA A 3 -4.33 37.69 -17.14
C ALA A 3 -3.34 36.90 -16.25
N THR A 4 -2.42 37.59 -15.58
CA THR A 4 -1.44 36.98 -14.66
C THR A 4 -2.11 36.45 -13.40
N ILE A 5 -3.06 37.22 -12.84
CA ILE A 5 -3.84 36.81 -11.67
C ILE A 5 -4.66 35.55 -12.00
N ARG A 6 -5.38 35.54 -13.13
CA ARG A 6 -6.15 34.36 -13.56
C ARG A 6 -5.27 33.10 -13.73
N ALA A 7 -4.09 33.25 -14.33
CA ALA A 7 -3.14 32.14 -14.48
C ALA A 7 -2.64 31.60 -13.12
N GLN A 8 -2.35 32.48 -12.16
CA GLN A 8 -1.94 32.08 -10.80
C GLN A 8 -3.04 31.31 -10.06
N HIS A 9 -4.28 31.79 -10.11
CA HIS A 9 -5.43 31.10 -9.52
C HIS A 9 -5.66 29.72 -10.15
N GLN A 10 -5.47 29.58 -11.45
CA GLN A 10 -5.64 28.32 -12.15
C GLN A 10 -4.54 27.30 -11.80
N VAL A 11 -3.28 27.74 -11.73
CA VAL A 11 -2.16 26.90 -11.28
C VAL A 11 -2.38 26.44 -9.83
N ALA A 12 -2.78 27.34 -8.93
CA ALA A 12 -3.08 26.99 -7.55
C ALA A 12 -4.21 25.95 -7.45
N ALA A 13 -5.30 26.12 -8.22
CA ALA A 13 -6.38 25.14 -8.27
C ALA A 13 -5.90 23.77 -8.76
N THR A 14 -5.06 23.71 -9.79
CA THR A 14 -4.50 22.43 -10.28
C THR A 14 -3.55 21.77 -9.30
N ASN A 15 -2.81 22.55 -8.52
CA ASN A 15 -1.91 22.04 -7.48
C ASN A 15 -2.72 21.45 -6.30
N GLU A 16 -3.79 22.13 -5.87
CA GLU A 16 -4.65 21.66 -4.79
C GLU A 16 -5.36 20.36 -5.19
N GLU A 17 -5.86 20.29 -6.42
CA GLU A 17 -6.50 19.07 -6.96
C GLU A 17 -5.50 17.90 -7.07
N ARG A 18 -4.25 18.18 -7.41
CA ARG A 18 -3.17 17.17 -7.40
C ARG A 18 -2.90 16.69 -5.97
N ALA A 19 -2.76 17.60 -5.01
CA ALA A 19 -2.51 17.26 -3.61
C ALA A 19 -3.64 16.40 -3.04
N LEU A 20 -4.90 16.74 -3.34
CA LEU A 20 -6.07 15.96 -2.94
C LEU A 20 -6.01 14.53 -3.48
N ARG A 21 -5.75 14.36 -4.78
CA ARG A 21 -5.63 13.03 -5.40
C ARG A 21 -4.52 12.18 -4.78
N VAL A 22 -3.38 12.79 -4.47
CA VAL A 22 -2.25 12.11 -3.82
C VAL A 22 -2.65 11.64 -2.43
N ARG A 23 -3.28 12.52 -1.64
CA ARG A 23 -3.80 12.16 -0.31
C ARG A 23 -4.83 11.04 -0.39
N GLU A 24 -5.82 11.15 -1.28
CA GLU A 24 -6.85 10.13 -1.50
C GLU A 24 -6.22 8.78 -1.86
N HIS A 25 -5.22 8.76 -2.75
CA HIS A 25 -4.51 7.53 -3.07
C HIS A 25 -3.85 6.91 -1.84
N ILE A 26 -3.11 7.70 -1.05
CA ILE A 26 -2.45 7.21 0.17
C ILE A 26 -3.48 6.65 1.15
N VAL A 27 -4.53 7.39 1.45
CA VAL A 27 -5.53 6.98 2.44
C VAL A 27 -6.30 5.75 1.96
N GLU A 28 -6.84 5.77 0.74
CA GLU A 28 -7.78 4.75 0.26
C GLU A 28 -7.09 3.49 -0.28
N ARG A 29 -5.87 3.62 -0.85
CA ARG A 29 -5.18 2.49 -1.50
C ARG A 29 -4.02 1.93 -0.68
N ILE A 30 -3.41 2.73 0.20
CA ILE A 30 -2.22 2.31 0.96
C ILE A 30 -2.56 2.09 2.43
N LEU A 31 -3.11 3.10 3.10
CA LEU A 31 -3.34 3.06 4.55
C LEU A 31 -4.60 2.27 4.92
N THR A 32 -5.64 2.33 4.10
CA THR A 32 -6.85 1.54 4.29
C THR A 32 -6.61 0.08 3.90
N LEU A 33 -7.03 -0.84 4.77
CA LEU A 33 -7.13 -2.25 4.41
C LEU A 33 -8.31 -2.41 3.45
N ALA A 34 -8.01 -2.46 2.16
CA ALA A 34 -9.02 -2.54 1.12
C ALA A 34 -8.75 -3.70 0.16
N CYS A 35 -9.82 -4.23 -0.42
CA CYS A 35 -9.72 -5.19 -1.52
C CYS A 35 -8.98 -4.55 -2.71
N PRO A 36 -7.93 -5.19 -3.25
CA PRO A 36 -7.14 -4.64 -4.35
C PRO A 36 -7.99 -4.46 -5.63
N HIS A 37 -8.98 -5.34 -5.83
CA HIS A 37 -9.86 -5.32 -7.00
C HIS A 37 -10.92 -4.21 -6.95
N CYS A 38 -11.71 -4.14 -5.88
CA CYS A 38 -12.89 -3.26 -5.82
C CYS A 38 -12.82 -2.13 -4.79
N GLY A 39 -11.76 -2.03 -4.00
CA GLY A 39 -11.58 -0.97 -2.99
C GLY A 39 -12.43 -1.12 -1.73
N GLN A 40 -13.20 -2.19 -1.57
CA GLN A 40 -13.99 -2.42 -0.36
C GLN A 40 -13.07 -2.58 0.86
N ALA A 41 -13.25 -1.72 1.87
CA ALA A 41 -12.54 -1.83 3.14
C ALA A 41 -12.90 -3.13 3.88
N PHE A 42 -11.93 -3.72 4.58
CA PHE A 42 -12.11 -4.88 5.45
C PHE A 42 -11.38 -4.66 6.78
N ILE A 43 -11.97 -5.15 7.86
CA ILE A 43 -11.49 -4.91 9.24
C ILE A 43 -11.13 -6.24 9.93
N ASP A 44 -11.78 -7.33 9.55
CA ASP A 44 -11.71 -8.58 10.30
C ASP A 44 -10.59 -9.49 9.80
N PHE A 45 -9.62 -9.75 10.66
CA PHE A 45 -8.68 -10.85 10.50
C PHE A 45 -9.11 -12.01 11.40
N ALA A 46 -9.48 -13.14 10.80
CA ALA A 46 -9.98 -14.32 11.50
C ALA A 46 -8.93 -15.45 11.61
N GLY A 47 -7.64 -15.10 11.55
CA GLY A 47 -6.52 -16.04 11.67
C GLY A 47 -6.04 -16.64 10.34
N CYS A 48 -6.85 -16.65 9.27
CA CYS A 48 -6.40 -17.03 7.94
C CYS A 48 -5.75 -15.85 7.21
N SER A 49 -4.56 -16.05 6.66
CA SER A 49 -3.79 -15.04 5.92
C SER A 49 -4.29 -14.82 4.48
N VAL A 50 -5.38 -15.49 4.09
CA VAL A 50 -6.17 -15.19 2.90
C VAL A 50 -7.40 -14.40 3.31
N VAL A 51 -7.64 -13.26 2.64
CA VAL A 51 -8.85 -12.48 2.82
C VAL A 51 -9.72 -12.60 1.57
N TYR A 52 -11.02 -12.76 1.78
CA TYR A 52 -12.00 -12.82 0.70
C TYR A 52 -12.88 -11.58 0.74
N CYS A 53 -12.97 -10.89 -0.38
CA CYS A 53 -13.82 -9.72 -0.46
C CYS A 53 -15.30 -10.13 -0.47
N GLY A 54 -16.06 -9.75 0.54
CA GLY A 54 -17.51 -9.98 0.59
C GLY A 54 -18.31 -9.30 -0.53
N ARG A 55 -17.72 -8.34 -1.26
CA ARG A 55 -18.37 -7.61 -2.36
C ARG A 55 -18.13 -8.24 -3.73
N CYS A 56 -16.88 -8.57 -4.06
CA CYS A 56 -16.51 -9.08 -5.39
C CYS A 56 -16.00 -10.52 -5.40
N SER A 57 -15.95 -11.18 -4.24
CA SER A 57 -15.45 -12.56 -4.07
C SER A 57 -13.98 -12.77 -4.47
N THR A 58 -13.23 -11.70 -4.69
CA THR A 58 -11.78 -11.78 -4.91
C THR A 58 -11.09 -12.26 -3.63
N GLY A 59 -10.30 -13.32 -3.74
CA GLY A 59 -9.34 -13.73 -2.72
C GLY A 59 -8.04 -12.98 -2.89
N PHE A 60 -7.43 -12.51 -1.80
CA PHE A 60 -6.16 -11.81 -1.85
C PHE A 60 -5.31 -12.08 -0.61
N CYS A 61 -4.01 -11.91 -0.77
CA CYS A 61 -3.03 -12.16 0.28
C CYS A 61 -3.01 -11.02 1.30
N VAL A 62 -3.01 -11.33 2.59
CA VAL A 62 -2.98 -10.29 3.63
C VAL A 62 -1.64 -9.53 3.70
N TYR A 63 -0.55 -10.22 3.34
CA TYR A 63 0.82 -9.72 3.42
C TYR A 63 1.17 -8.74 2.30
N CYS A 64 0.66 -8.95 1.08
CA CYS A 64 0.99 -8.11 -0.09
C CYS A 64 -0.22 -7.51 -0.82
N LEU A 65 -1.45 -7.93 -0.52
CA LEU A 65 -2.67 -7.61 -1.29
C LEU A 65 -2.65 -8.03 -2.76
N GLU A 66 -1.87 -9.04 -3.13
CA GLU A 66 -1.96 -9.60 -4.49
C GLU A 66 -3.39 -10.11 -4.75
N ASP A 67 -4.00 -9.64 -5.84
CA ASP A 67 -5.27 -10.14 -6.33
C ASP A 67 -5.08 -11.55 -6.88
N CYS A 68 -5.62 -12.54 -6.18
CA CYS A 68 -5.52 -13.96 -6.56
C CYS A 68 -6.74 -14.45 -7.36
N GLY A 69 -7.58 -13.51 -7.82
CA GLY A 69 -8.78 -13.77 -8.60
C GLY A 69 -10.02 -14.10 -7.77
N ILE A 70 -11.12 -14.33 -8.48
CA ILE A 70 -12.41 -14.68 -7.87
C ILE A 70 -12.32 -16.10 -7.31
N ILE A 71 -12.69 -16.24 -6.03
CA ILE A 71 -12.74 -17.53 -5.36
C ILE A 71 -14.20 -17.85 -5.02
N LEU A 72 -14.75 -18.84 -5.72
CA LEU A 72 -16.14 -19.27 -5.55
C LEU A 72 -16.33 -20.21 -4.34
N ARG A 73 -15.24 -20.81 -3.86
CA ARG A 73 -15.24 -21.67 -2.68
C ARG A 73 -13.89 -21.62 -1.98
N MET A 74 -13.91 -21.29 -0.69
CA MET A 74 -12.73 -21.30 0.17
C MET A 74 -12.20 -22.75 0.31
N HIS A 75 -10.96 -22.97 -0.13
CA HIS A 75 -10.33 -24.30 -0.09
C HIS A 75 -8.81 -24.13 0.05
N PRO A 76 -8.10 -24.93 0.88
CA PRO A 76 -6.65 -24.80 1.10
C PRO A 76 -5.79 -24.85 -0.17
N GLY A 77 -6.29 -25.51 -1.22
CA GLY A 77 -5.66 -25.60 -2.52
C GLY A 77 -6.04 -24.49 -3.52
N ASP A 78 -6.78 -23.46 -3.13
CA ASP A 78 -7.13 -22.35 -4.03
C ASP A 78 -5.92 -21.43 -4.34
N ALA A 79 -6.08 -20.54 -5.32
CA ALA A 79 -4.98 -19.69 -5.79
C ALA A 79 -4.46 -18.77 -4.69
N ALA A 80 -5.34 -18.27 -3.81
CA ALA A 80 -4.98 -17.34 -2.76
C ALA A 80 -4.21 -18.03 -1.63
N HIS A 81 -4.63 -19.23 -1.21
CA HIS A 81 -3.90 -20.04 -0.24
C HIS A 81 -2.53 -20.47 -0.78
N ARG A 82 -2.45 -20.88 -2.05
CA ARG A 82 -1.15 -21.18 -2.68
C ARG A 82 -0.25 -19.96 -2.71
N HIS A 83 -0.77 -18.77 -3.01
CA HIS A 83 0.03 -17.54 -2.97
C HIS A 83 0.56 -17.30 -1.56
N VAL A 84 -0.28 -17.33 -0.52
CA VAL A 84 0.12 -17.05 0.87
C VAL A 84 1.27 -17.94 1.33
N LEU A 85 1.26 -19.23 0.98
CA LEU A 85 2.32 -20.18 1.34
C LEU A 85 3.67 -19.88 0.68
N HIS A 86 3.66 -19.20 -0.47
CA HIS A 86 4.86 -18.85 -1.23
C HIS A 86 5.13 -17.33 -1.23
N CYS A 87 4.37 -16.56 -0.47
CA CYS A 87 4.51 -15.11 -0.41
C CYS A 87 5.80 -14.79 0.35
N GLU A 88 6.70 -14.03 -0.27
CA GLU A 88 7.97 -13.63 0.34
C GLU A 88 7.80 -12.82 1.64
N PHE A 89 6.63 -12.20 1.82
CA PHE A 89 6.29 -11.41 3.00
C PHE A 89 5.61 -12.23 4.11
N ASN A 90 5.32 -13.51 3.87
CA ASN A 90 4.76 -14.38 4.89
C ASN A 90 5.87 -14.88 5.83
N VAL A 91 6.00 -14.21 6.97
CA VAL A 91 7.00 -14.54 8.00
C VAL A 91 6.72 -15.86 8.74
N THR A 92 5.51 -16.40 8.62
CA THR A 92 5.12 -17.64 9.31
C THR A 92 5.42 -18.88 8.49
N GLY A 93 5.49 -18.77 7.17
CA GLY A 93 5.50 -19.92 6.25
C GLY A 93 4.18 -20.72 6.25
N GLU A 94 3.17 -20.27 6.99
CA GLU A 94 1.92 -20.97 7.23
C GLU A 94 0.73 -20.13 6.73
N PRO A 95 -0.44 -20.74 6.45
CA PRO A 95 -1.61 -19.99 6.04
C PRO A 95 -2.31 -19.31 7.23
N PHE A 96 -1.95 -19.67 8.46
CA PHE A 96 -2.54 -19.12 9.68
C PHE A 96 -1.54 -18.24 10.44
N ALA A 97 -2.01 -17.11 10.95
CA ALA A 97 -1.20 -16.17 11.73
C ALA A 97 -1.98 -15.64 12.94
N SER A 98 -1.27 -15.19 13.96
CA SER A 98 -1.88 -14.48 15.09
C SER A 98 -2.23 -13.03 14.71
N GLN A 99 -3.08 -12.39 15.51
CA GLN A 99 -3.42 -10.97 15.35
C GLN A 99 -2.17 -10.08 15.32
N ASP A 100 -1.21 -10.33 16.22
CA ASP A 100 0.03 -9.53 16.31
C ASP A 100 0.90 -9.65 15.06
N ILE A 101 0.96 -10.85 14.46
CA ILE A 101 1.67 -11.09 13.21
C ILE A 101 0.98 -10.36 12.07
N PHE A 102 -0.36 -10.43 12.00
CA PHE A 102 -1.15 -9.69 11.02
C PHE A 102 -0.93 -8.18 11.13
N GLU A 103 -0.99 -7.61 12.33
CA GLU A 103 -0.78 -6.16 12.54
C GLU A 103 0.64 -5.73 12.16
N THR A 104 1.63 -6.56 12.45
CA THR A 104 3.03 -6.32 12.05
C THR A 104 3.18 -6.36 10.54
N ALA A 105 2.65 -7.40 9.88
CA ALA A 105 2.65 -7.53 8.43
C ALA A 105 1.92 -6.37 7.74
N ARG A 106 0.76 -5.97 8.27
CA ARG A 106 0.00 -4.80 7.79
C ARG A 106 0.87 -3.54 7.79
N ARG A 107 1.49 -3.21 8.93
CA ARG A 107 2.35 -2.02 9.06
C ARG A 107 3.55 -2.07 8.10
N GLN A 108 4.19 -3.23 7.98
CA GLN A 108 5.32 -3.42 7.05
C GLN A 108 4.91 -3.18 5.60
N ARG A 109 3.77 -3.75 5.18
CA ARG A 109 3.24 -3.55 3.83
C ARG A 109 2.85 -2.09 3.59
N GLN A 110 2.10 -1.47 4.49
CA GLN A 110 1.73 -0.05 4.38
C GLN A 110 2.97 0.84 4.21
N ARG A 111 4.02 0.58 4.98
CA ARG A 111 5.29 1.31 4.87
C ARG A 111 5.95 1.09 3.51
N ARG A 112 6.05 -0.15 3.04
CA ARG A 112 6.64 -0.47 1.73
C ARG A 112 5.87 0.21 0.59
N GLU A 113 4.55 0.09 0.56
CA GLU A 113 3.74 0.68 -0.50
C GLU A 113 3.77 2.22 -0.44
N LEU A 114 3.80 2.81 0.76
CA LEU A 114 3.98 4.25 0.93
C LEU A 114 5.34 4.72 0.40
N ASP A 115 6.42 4.02 0.77
CA ASP A 115 7.78 4.32 0.29
C ASP A 115 7.83 4.25 -1.25
N LEU A 116 7.26 3.19 -1.85
CA LEU A 116 7.18 3.01 -3.31
C LEU A 116 6.37 4.13 -3.98
N TYR A 117 5.20 4.47 -3.44
CA TYR A 117 4.35 5.51 -4.01
C TYR A 117 5.00 6.88 -3.93
N LEU A 118 5.56 7.27 -2.78
CA LEU A 118 6.25 8.55 -2.60
C LEU A 118 7.49 8.67 -3.50
N ALA A 119 8.14 7.57 -3.87
CA ALA A 119 9.26 7.58 -4.83
C ALA A 119 8.82 7.94 -6.26
N THR A 120 7.53 7.84 -6.58
CA THR A 120 6.98 8.25 -7.90
C THR A 120 6.62 9.74 -7.97
N LEU A 121 6.61 10.44 -6.83
CA LEU A 121 6.20 11.84 -6.73
C LEU A 121 7.40 12.78 -6.80
N SER A 122 7.12 14.06 -7.07
CA SER A 122 8.11 15.11 -6.89
C SER A 122 8.46 15.29 -5.40
N PRO A 123 9.65 15.81 -5.06
CA PRO A 123 10.00 16.14 -3.68
C PRO A 123 8.94 16.93 -2.92
N ASP A 124 8.41 17.96 -3.57
CA ASP A 124 7.44 18.87 -2.96
C ASP A 124 6.09 18.17 -2.75
N ASP A 125 5.64 17.35 -3.70
CA ASP A 125 4.40 16.58 -3.58
C ASP A 125 4.53 15.50 -2.49
N ALA A 126 5.67 14.82 -2.40
CA ALA A 126 5.91 13.81 -1.38
C ALA A 126 5.92 14.43 0.03
N ALA A 127 6.62 15.56 0.21
CA ALA A 127 6.65 16.28 1.48
C ALA A 127 5.26 16.80 1.87
N ARG A 128 4.51 17.36 0.91
CA ARG A 128 3.13 17.81 1.14
C ARG A 128 2.21 16.65 1.51
N ALA A 129 2.31 15.51 0.81
CA ALA A 129 1.50 14.33 1.07
C ALA A 129 1.72 13.78 2.48
N LEU A 130 2.98 13.71 2.93
CA LEU A 130 3.33 13.30 4.29
C LEU A 130 2.74 14.26 5.35
N HIS A 131 2.78 15.56 5.09
CA HIS A 131 2.16 16.55 5.96
C HIS A 131 0.63 16.40 6.01
N ASP A 132 -0.02 16.27 4.86
CA ASP A 132 -1.48 16.17 4.74
C ASP A 132 -2.05 14.85 5.29
N CYS A 133 -1.20 13.82 5.46
CA CYS A 133 -1.54 12.52 6.06
C CYS A 133 -0.95 12.30 7.47
N ASP A 134 -0.39 13.34 8.11
CA ASP A 134 0.37 13.19 9.37
C ASP A 134 -0.46 12.52 10.48
N ARG A 135 -1.74 12.86 10.60
CA ARG A 135 -2.64 12.26 11.60
C ARG A 135 -2.83 10.76 11.34
N GLU A 136 -3.18 10.39 10.12
CA GLU A 136 -3.42 8.99 9.73
C GLU A 136 -2.14 8.15 9.91
N LEU A 137 -0.97 8.72 9.58
CA LEU A 137 0.32 8.06 9.77
C LEU A 137 0.64 7.84 11.26
N ARG A 138 0.32 8.80 12.13
CA ARG A 138 0.49 8.67 13.59
C ARG A 138 -0.45 7.62 14.18
N ASP A 139 -1.72 7.67 13.81
CA ASP A 139 -2.74 6.73 14.31
C ASP A 139 -2.39 5.28 13.95
N LEU A 140 -1.74 5.07 12.81
CA LEU A 140 -1.29 3.75 12.34
C LEU A 140 0.11 3.34 12.85
N GLY A 141 0.78 4.21 13.62
CA GLY A 141 2.13 3.95 14.11
C GLY A 141 3.20 3.90 13.01
N LEU A 142 2.97 4.60 11.90
CA LEU A 142 3.89 4.71 10.75
C LEU A 142 4.77 5.97 10.84
N VAL A 143 5.05 6.44 12.05
CA VAL A 143 5.87 7.64 12.30
C VAL A 143 7.33 7.43 11.85
N GLY A 144 7.98 8.51 11.40
CA GLY A 144 9.39 8.48 10.97
C GLY A 144 9.62 8.10 9.51
N VAL A 145 8.57 8.17 8.66
CA VAL A 145 8.73 8.19 7.20
C VAL A 145 9.30 9.55 6.81
N SER A 146 10.64 9.68 6.80
CA SER A 146 11.33 10.82 6.20
C SER A 146 11.54 10.51 4.73
N TRP A 147 10.88 11.25 3.84
CA TRP A 147 11.20 11.18 2.42
C TRP A 147 12.57 11.83 2.19
N ASP A 148 13.58 11.01 1.89
CA ASP A 148 14.89 11.47 1.42
C ASP A 148 15.00 11.09 -0.06
N SER A 149 14.99 12.10 -0.94
CA SER A 149 15.18 11.95 -2.39
C SER A 149 16.45 11.15 -2.75
N SER A 150 17.45 11.17 -1.87
CA SER A 150 18.77 10.59 -2.06
C SER A 150 18.84 9.11 -1.69
N ALA A 151 18.03 8.65 -0.74
CA ALA A 151 18.13 7.32 -0.15
C ALA A 151 17.43 6.21 -0.97
N HIS A 152 16.44 6.56 -1.80
CA HIS A 152 15.65 5.56 -2.54
C HIS A 152 16.38 4.91 -3.72
N LEU A 153 17.39 5.57 -4.30
CA LEU A 153 18.21 4.99 -5.37
C LEU A 153 19.06 3.78 -4.89
N TYR A 154 19.34 3.67 -3.59
CA TYR A 154 20.14 2.57 -3.03
C TYR A 154 19.34 1.31 -2.69
N LYS A 155 18.09 1.43 -2.24
CA LYS A 155 17.22 0.26 -1.97
C LYS A 155 16.71 -0.42 -3.24
N PHE A 156 16.41 0.36 -4.29
CA PHE A 156 15.96 -0.17 -5.58
C PHE A 156 17.03 -1.02 -6.27
N LYS A 157 18.32 -0.66 -6.10
CA LYS A 157 19.44 -1.44 -6.64
C LYS A 157 19.64 -2.76 -5.88
N MET A 158 19.37 -2.81 -4.57
CA MET A 158 19.53 -4.05 -3.78
C MET A 158 18.40 -5.06 -4.03
N LEU A 159 17.15 -4.62 -4.21
CA LEU A 159 16.03 -5.52 -4.54
C LEU A 159 16.08 -6.05 -5.97
N LEU A 160 16.55 -5.25 -6.95
CA LEU A 160 16.73 -5.73 -8.32
C LEU A 160 17.99 -6.61 -8.51
N ILE A 161 19.06 -6.39 -7.74
CA ILE A 161 20.26 -7.25 -7.79
C ILE A 161 19.99 -8.63 -7.13
N ALA A 162 19.15 -8.69 -6.09
CA ALA A 162 18.79 -9.96 -5.45
C ALA A 162 18.04 -10.93 -6.39
N ASN A 163 17.32 -10.42 -7.39
CA ASN A 163 16.59 -11.24 -8.37
C ASN A 163 17.40 -11.61 -9.63
N HIS A 164 18.63 -11.10 -9.79
CA HIS A 164 19.50 -11.43 -10.93
C HIS A 164 20.65 -12.38 -10.59
N GLN A 165 20.69 -12.93 -9.37
CA GLN A 165 21.66 -13.97 -8.97
C GLN A 165 21.01 -15.34 -8.71
N ALA A 166 19.75 -15.52 -9.08
CA ALA A 166 19.05 -16.80 -9.06
C ALA A 166 18.69 -17.26 -10.49
N THR A 167 19.71 -17.45 -11.33
CA THR A 167 19.67 -18.27 -12.56
C THR A 167 21.02 -18.91 -12.77
#